data_AF-A0A8T5AAZ1-F1
#
_entry.id   AF-A0A8T5AAZ1-F1
#
_cell.length_a   1.000
_cell.length_b   1.000
_cell.length_c   1.000
_cell.angle_alpha   90.00
_cell.angle_beta   90.00
_cell.angle_gamma   90.00
#
_symmetry.space_group_name_H-M   'P 1'
#
loop_
_entity.id
_entity.type
_entity.pdbx_description
1 polymer ?
#
loop_
_entity_poly.entity_id
_entity_poly.type
_entity_poly.pdbx_seq_one_letter_code
_entity_poly.pdbx_strand_id
1 'polypeptide(L)'
;VKHAEELPILNVKTLRQEDIELLASLFDGLEAEARRLGGADTAENIEKLWDTVIEKIDVEVARILGLPRELAKTAKTMAKMMMKRRLQRAEEAAPEAIKGEEEPRLKPPKKPKKQTDADKNIPLNRFFSEK
;
A
#
# COMPACT_ATOMS: atom_id res chain seq x y z
N VAL A 1 14.37 -8.09 14.42
CA VAL A 1 13.69 -6.86 14.90
C VAL A 1 14.67 -5.70 15.18
N LYS A 2 15.96 -5.77 14.77
CA LYS A 2 16.99 -4.77 15.11
C LYS A 2 16.69 -3.34 14.64
N HIS A 3 15.92 -3.15 13.57
CA HIS A 3 15.66 -1.81 13.01
C HIS A 3 14.58 -1.01 13.76
N ALA A 4 13.79 -1.65 14.64
CA ALA A 4 12.79 -0.93 15.42
C ALA A 4 13.42 -0.04 16.50
N GLU A 5 14.62 -0.39 16.96
CA GLU A 5 15.38 0.35 17.97
C GLU A 5 15.89 1.70 17.45
N GLU A 6 16.03 1.86 16.14
CA GLU A 6 16.51 3.07 15.47
C GLU A 6 15.38 4.08 15.18
N LEU A 7 14.12 3.71 15.42
CA LEU A 7 13.00 4.60 15.15
C LEU A 7 12.98 5.76 16.15
N PRO A 8 12.95 7.02 15.68
CA PRO A 8 12.81 8.15 16.58
C PRO A 8 11.45 8.08 17.27
N ILE A 9 11.46 8.15 18.61
CA ILE A 9 10.24 8.16 19.43
C ILE A 9 10.04 9.56 19.99
N LEU A 10 8.82 10.07 19.85
CA LEU A 10 8.42 11.35 20.43
C LEU A 10 8.55 11.30 21.96
N ASN A 11 9.28 12.26 22.54
CA ASN A 11 9.37 12.37 23.98
C ASN A 11 8.08 12.97 24.55
N VAL A 12 7.18 12.11 25.02
CA VAL A 12 5.88 12.53 25.57
C VAL A 12 5.99 13.36 26.85
N LYS A 13 7.09 13.20 27.61
CA LYS A 13 7.30 13.91 28.88
C LYS A 13 7.57 15.41 28.69
N THR A 14 7.94 15.82 27.48
CA THR A 14 8.22 17.22 27.15
C THR A 14 7.01 17.92 26.51
N LEU A 15 5.92 17.21 26.29
CA LEU A 15 4.71 17.76 25.68
C LEU A 15 3.85 18.47 26.72
N ARG A 16 3.05 19.43 26.26
CA ARG A 16 2.06 20.09 27.09
C ARG A 16 0.92 19.12 27.39
N GLN A 17 0.33 19.21 28.58
CA GLN A 17 -0.75 18.32 29.01
C GLN A 17 -1.93 18.33 28.01
N GLU A 18 -2.29 19.51 27.50
CA GLU A 18 -3.33 19.65 26.47
C GLU A 18 -3.02 18.88 25.17
N ASP A 19 -1.75 18.84 24.75
CA ASP A 19 -1.33 18.11 23.56
C ASP A 19 -1.39 16.60 23.78
N ILE A 20 -1.07 16.15 25.00
CA ILE A 20 -1.15 14.74 25.40
C ILE A 20 -2.60 14.27 25.39
N GLU A 21 -3.51 15.05 26.01
CA GLU A 21 -4.94 14.74 26.06
C GLU A 21 -5.56 14.74 24.66
N LEU A 22 -5.20 15.70 23.83
CA LEU A 22 -5.64 15.75 22.43
C LEU A 22 -5.18 14.51 21.66
N LEU A 23 -3.88 14.18 21.72
CA LEU A 23 -3.34 12.99 21.06
C LEU A 23 -4.04 11.71 21.56
N ALA A 24 -4.21 11.56 22.88
CA ALA A 24 -4.93 10.41 23.45
C ALA A 24 -6.33 10.26 22.86
N SER A 25 -7.11 11.36 22.81
CA SER A 25 -8.46 11.34 22.24
C SER A 25 -8.48 10.98 20.75
N LEU A 26 -7.47 11.40 19.99
CA LEU A 26 -7.34 11.06 18.57
C LEU A 26 -7.00 9.58 18.37
N PHE A 27 -6.15 9.00 19.23
CA PHE A 27 -5.82 7.57 19.20
C PHE A 27 -7.01 6.70 19.63
N ASP A 28 -7.80 7.14 20.62
CA ASP A 28 -9.06 6.48 20.97
C ASP A 28 -10.05 6.52 19.79
N GLY A 29 -10.12 7.67 19.09
CA GLY A 29 -10.89 7.82 17.86
C GLY A 29 -10.40 6.90 16.74
N LEU A 30 -9.09 6.69 16.61
CA LEU A 30 -8.51 5.76 15.64
C LEU A 30 -8.93 4.32 15.94
N GLU A 31 -8.89 3.93 17.21
CA GLU A 31 -9.32 2.59 17.62
C GLU A 31 -10.82 2.37 17.36
N ALA A 32 -11.66 3.34 17.73
CA ALA A 32 -13.10 3.27 17.51
C ALA A 32 -13.44 3.17 16.01
N GLU A 33 -12.77 3.97 15.17
CA GLU A 33 -12.98 3.95 13.72
C GLU A 33 -12.50 2.64 13.10
N ALA A 34 -11.34 2.13 13.52
CA ALA A 34 -10.84 0.83 13.06
C ALA A 34 -11.81 -0.31 13.41
N ARG A 35 -12.36 -0.32 14.64
CA ARG A 35 -13.39 -1.29 15.04
C ARG A 35 -14.66 -1.14 14.22
N ARG A 36 -15.10 0.09 13.94
CA ARG A 36 -16.28 0.39 13.12
C ARG A 36 -16.13 -0.13 11.68
N LEU A 37 -14.93 -0.09 11.13
CA LEU A 37 -14.59 -0.63 9.81
C LEU A 37 -14.42 -2.16 9.80
N GLY A 38 -14.55 -2.83 10.95
CA GLY A 38 -14.35 -4.27 11.09
C GLY A 38 -12.88 -4.68 11.23
N GLY A 39 -11.98 -3.73 11.44
CA GLY A 39 -10.53 -3.94 11.55
C GLY A 39 -9.72 -3.09 10.57
N ALA A 40 -8.40 -3.15 10.72
CA ALA A 40 -7.41 -2.49 9.87
C ALA A 40 -6.52 -3.50 9.12
N ASP A 41 -7.07 -4.67 8.82
CA ASP A 41 -6.40 -5.81 8.18
C ASP A 41 -6.46 -5.75 6.64
N THR A 42 -7.45 -5.03 6.08
CA THR A 42 -7.58 -4.85 4.63
C THR A 42 -6.99 -3.53 4.16
N ALA A 43 -6.44 -3.52 2.94
CA ALA A 43 -5.90 -2.30 2.33
C ALA A 43 -6.97 -1.20 2.19
N GLU A 44 -8.22 -1.57 1.88
CA GLU A 44 -9.33 -0.63 1.78
C GLU A 44 -9.63 0.05 3.12
N ASN A 45 -9.69 -0.73 4.22
CA ASN A 45 -9.92 -0.15 5.54
C ASN A 45 -8.77 0.74 5.98
N ILE A 46 -7.53 0.35 5.70
CA ILE A 46 -6.36 1.18 5.99
C ILE A 46 -6.46 2.51 5.23
N GLU A 47 -6.79 2.51 3.92
CA GLU A 47 -6.97 3.73 3.13
C GLU A 47 -8.06 4.64 3.73
N LYS A 48 -9.19 4.08 4.19
CA LYS A 48 -10.23 4.85 4.90
C LYS A 48 -9.72 5.47 6.20
N LEU A 49 -8.90 4.76 6.97
CA LEU A 49 -8.28 5.28 8.19
C LEU A 49 -7.29 6.43 7.90
N TRP A 50 -6.51 6.31 6.82
CA TRP A 50 -5.60 7.34 6.35
C TRP A 50 -6.29 8.66 6.04
N ASP A 51 -7.47 8.60 5.44
CA ASP A 51 -8.22 9.78 4.99
C ASP A 51 -9.18 10.33 6.06
N THR A 52 -9.22 9.71 7.24
CA THR A 52 -10.10 10.11 8.34
C THR A 52 -9.31 10.58 9.55
N VAL A 53 -9.02 9.67 10.48
CA VAL A 53 -8.47 9.97 11.80
C VAL A 53 -6.95 10.05 11.80
N ILE A 54 -6.26 9.27 10.95
CA ILE A 54 -4.81 9.32 10.81
C ILE A 54 -4.36 10.68 10.27
N GLU A 55 -5.10 11.26 9.31
CA GLU A 55 -4.78 12.61 8.81
C GLU A 55 -4.87 13.67 9.91
N LYS A 56 -5.81 13.53 10.84
CA LYS A 56 -5.91 14.44 12.00
C LYS A 56 -4.70 14.26 12.92
N ILE A 57 -4.31 13.02 13.20
CA ILE A 57 -3.12 12.70 14.01
C ILE A 57 -1.87 13.29 13.36
N ASP A 58 -1.66 13.06 12.07
CA ASP A 58 -0.47 13.54 11.35
C ASP A 58 -0.34 15.08 11.39
N VAL A 59 -1.48 15.79 11.25
CA VAL A 59 -1.52 17.26 11.36
C VAL A 59 -1.19 17.74 12.77
N GLU A 60 -1.75 17.10 13.80
CA GLU A 60 -1.48 17.48 15.19
C GLU A 60 -0.05 17.16 15.62
N VAL A 61 0.50 16.01 15.19
CA VAL A 61 1.90 15.66 15.43
C VAL A 61 2.83 16.68 14.76
N ALA A 62 2.55 17.09 13.52
CA ALA A 62 3.31 18.15 12.85
C ALA A 62 3.24 19.47 13.63
N ARG A 63 2.07 19.88 14.11
CA ARG A 63 1.89 21.08 14.94
C ARG A 63 2.73 20.99 16.23
N ILE A 64 2.64 19.88 16.96
CA ILE A 64 3.34 19.66 18.23
C ILE A 64 4.86 19.72 18.03
N LEU A 65 5.35 19.19 16.92
CA LEU A 65 6.77 19.22 16.57
C LEU A 65 7.23 20.54 15.93
N GLY A 66 6.33 21.51 15.71
CA GLY A 66 6.65 22.77 15.04
C GLY A 66 7.04 22.59 13.56
N LEU A 67 6.56 21.51 12.92
CA LEU A 67 6.86 21.18 11.54
C LEU A 67 5.83 21.77 10.58
N PRO A 68 6.21 22.09 9.33
CA PRO A 68 5.27 22.51 8.30
C PRO A 68 4.17 21.46 8.07
N ARG A 69 2.93 21.90 7.96
CA ARG A 69 1.77 21.01 7.76
C ARG A 69 1.88 20.20 6.46
N GLU A 70 2.57 20.74 5.47
CA GLU A 70 2.85 20.11 4.19
C GLU A 70 3.67 18.83 4.37
N LEU A 71 4.54 18.78 5.38
CA LEU A 71 5.37 17.62 5.66
C LEU A 71 4.53 16.40 6.08
N ALA A 72 3.43 16.61 6.80
CA ALA A 72 2.48 15.55 7.14
C ALA A 72 1.90 14.90 5.87
N LYS A 73 1.53 15.71 4.86
CA LYS A 73 1.03 15.21 3.57
C LYS A 73 2.09 14.45 2.79
N THR A 74 3.33 14.95 2.80
CA THR A 74 4.46 14.26 2.16
C THR A 74 4.73 12.92 2.84
N ALA A 75 4.73 12.87 4.17
CA ALA A 75 4.90 11.65 4.95
C ALA A 75 3.80 10.63 4.65
N LYS A 76 2.52 11.04 4.64
CA LYS A 76 1.38 10.22 4.21
C LYS A 76 1.58 9.63 2.82
N THR A 77 2.04 10.43 1.87
CA THR A 77 2.30 9.98 0.48
C THR A 77 3.42 8.94 0.42
N MET A 78 4.52 9.15 1.15
CA MET A 78 5.62 8.20 1.23
C MET A 78 5.18 6.88 1.87
N ALA A 79 4.45 6.95 2.98
CA ALA A 79 3.93 5.79 3.69
C ALA A 79 2.97 4.96 2.80
N LYS A 80 2.03 5.61 2.10
CA LYS A 80 1.14 4.94 1.13
C LYS A 80 1.94 4.24 0.02
N MET A 81 2.97 4.91 -0.52
CA MET A 81 3.84 4.31 -1.54
C MET A 81 4.61 3.10 -1.01
N MET A 82 5.16 3.18 0.20
CA MET A 82 5.87 2.08 0.86
C MET A 82 4.94 0.89 1.13
N MET A 83 3.73 1.15 1.61
CA MET A 83 2.71 0.13 1.85
C MET A 83 2.32 -0.58 0.54
N LYS A 84 2.05 0.18 -0.54
CA LYS A 84 1.73 -0.39 -1.85
C LYS A 84 2.83 -1.33 -2.37
N ARG A 85 4.10 -0.91 -2.25
CA ARG A 85 5.25 -1.76 -2.60
C ARG A 85 5.31 -3.04 -1.76
N ARG A 86 4.92 -2.98 -0.48
CA ARG A 86 4.89 -4.15 0.40
C ARG A 86 3.79 -5.14 -0.01
N LEU A 87 2.61 -4.63 -0.37
CA LEU A 87 1.50 -5.45 -0.85
C LEU A 87 1.82 -6.11 -2.19
N GLN A 88 2.41 -5.37 -3.13
CA GLN A 88 2.83 -5.91 -4.42
C GLN A 88 3.81 -7.08 -4.27
N ARG A 89 4.79 -6.98 -3.36
CA ARG A 89 5.72 -8.09 -3.08
C ARG A 89 5.06 -9.29 -2.41
N ALA A 90 4.02 -9.07 -1.61
CA ALA A 90 3.27 -10.17 -0.99
C ALA A 90 2.35 -10.87 -2.00
N GLU A 91 1.85 -10.14 -3.00
CA GLU A 91 1.07 -10.66 -4.13
C GLU A 91 1.96 -11.41 -5.14
N GLU A 92 3.18 -10.91 -5.38
CA GLU A 92 4.25 -11.55 -6.14
C GLU A 92 4.96 -12.65 -5.34
N ALA A 93 4.22 -13.57 -4.72
CA ALA A 93 4.78 -14.86 -4.32
C ALA A 93 5.23 -15.59 -5.59
N ALA A 94 6.40 -15.22 -6.10
CA ALA A 94 7.22 -16.10 -6.91
C ALA A 94 7.37 -17.38 -6.09
N PRO A 95 7.18 -18.57 -6.68
CA PRO A 95 7.61 -19.80 -6.02
C PRO A 95 9.13 -19.68 -5.83
N GLU A 96 9.55 -19.15 -4.69
CA GLU A 96 10.93 -19.22 -4.25
C GLU A 96 11.14 -20.69 -3.91
N ALA A 97 11.81 -21.37 -4.85
CA ALA A 97 12.27 -22.73 -4.69
C ALA A 97 12.88 -22.89 -3.29
N ILE A 98 12.34 -23.83 -2.53
CA ILE A 98 13.01 -24.38 -1.36
C ILE A 98 14.42 -24.73 -1.82
N LYS A 99 15.43 -24.10 -1.21
CA LYS A 99 16.85 -24.25 -1.55
C LYS A 99 17.25 -25.72 -1.34
N GLY A 100 17.08 -26.55 -2.35
CA GLY A 100 17.50 -27.95 -2.33
C GLY A 100 16.69 -28.94 -3.15
N GLU A 101 15.45 -28.68 -3.56
CA GLU A 101 14.65 -29.71 -4.25
C GLU A 101 13.92 -29.18 -5.48
N GLU A 102 14.27 -29.80 -6.61
CA GLU A 102 13.70 -29.77 -7.96
C GLU A 102 14.24 -28.76 -8.99
N GLU A 103 14.67 -29.36 -10.11
CA GLU A 103 15.16 -28.72 -11.33
C GLU A 103 14.21 -27.62 -11.84
N PRO A 104 14.73 -26.56 -12.47
CA PRO A 104 13.92 -25.48 -13.00
C PRO A 104 12.91 -26.03 -14.01
N ARG A 105 11.64 -26.13 -13.62
CA ARG A 105 10.55 -26.48 -14.52
C ARG A 105 10.43 -25.39 -15.58
N LEU A 106 11.03 -25.62 -16.74
CA LEU A 106 10.83 -24.82 -17.94
C LEU A 106 9.32 -24.76 -18.21
N LYS A 107 8.70 -23.58 -18.04
CA LYS A 107 7.29 -23.40 -18.42
C LYS A 107 7.17 -23.75 -19.91
N PRO A 108 6.30 -24.69 -20.30
CA PRO A 108 6.07 -24.98 -21.71
C PRO A 108 5.64 -23.69 -22.43
N PRO A 109 6.13 -23.42 -23.64
CA PRO A 109 5.67 -22.26 -24.41
C PRO A 109 4.15 -22.33 -24.56
N LYS A 110 3.47 -21.19 -24.33
CA LYS A 110 2.01 -21.09 -24.47
C LYS A 110 1.64 -21.59 -25.87
N LYS A 111 0.78 -22.61 -25.94
CA LYS A 111 0.28 -23.11 -27.24
C LYS A 111 -0.33 -21.93 -28.01
N PRO A 112 0.06 -21.69 -29.27
CA PRO A 112 -0.57 -20.66 -30.08
C PRO A 112 -2.07 -20.94 -30.17
N LYS A 113 -2.90 -19.89 -30.03
CA LYS A 113 -4.34 -20.00 -30.21
C LYS A 113 -4.59 -20.60 -31.59
N LYS A 114 -5.35 -21.69 -31.65
CA LYS A 114 -5.74 -22.33 -32.92
C LYS A 114 -6.62 -21.31 -33.66
N GLN A 115 -6.11 -20.77 -34.78
CA GLN A 115 -6.91 -19.93 -35.68
C GLN A 115 -8.17 -20.70 -36.06
N THR A 116 -9.34 -20.09 -35.85
CA THR A 116 -10.61 -20.63 -36.32
C THR A 116 -10.67 -20.47 -37.83
N ASP A 117 -11.44 -21.28 -38.55
CA ASP A 117 -11.48 -21.23 -40.02
C ASP A 117 -11.98 -19.87 -40.58
N ALA A 118 -12.58 -19.04 -39.73
CA ALA A 118 -12.89 -17.64 -40.03
C ALA A 118 -11.65 -16.75 -40.21
N ASP A 119 -10.54 -17.04 -39.52
CA ASP A 119 -9.27 -16.30 -39.64
C ASP A 119 -8.47 -16.68 -40.90
N LYS A 120 -8.73 -17.86 -41.49
CA LYS A 120 -8.06 -18.33 -42.71
C LYS A 120 -8.60 -17.67 -43.99
N ASN A 121 -9.84 -17.19 -43.94
CA ASN A 121 -10.55 -16.62 -45.10
C ASN A 121 -10.74 -15.10 -44.95
N ILE A 122 -9.70 -14.39 -44.51
CA ILE A 122 -9.69 -12.93 -44.57
C ILE A 122 -9.11 -12.53 -45.94
N PRO A 123 -9.91 -11.97 -46.87
CA PRO A 123 -9.41 -11.52 -48.17
C PRO A 123 -8.39 -10.39 -47.98
N LEU A 124 -7.26 -10.46 -48.72
CA LEU A 124 -6.14 -9.49 -48.63
C LEU A 124 -6.58 -8.03 -48.81
N ASN A 125 -7.69 -7.80 -49.53
CA ASN A 125 -8.23 -6.47 -49.79
C ASN A 125 -8.60 -5.71 -48.50
N ARG A 126 -8.84 -6.42 -47.39
CA ARG A 126 -9.16 -5.81 -46.09
C ARG A 126 -8.01 -4.96 -45.51
N PHE A 127 -6.76 -5.25 -45.89
CA PHE A 127 -5.58 -4.57 -45.34
C PHE A 127 -5.11 -3.37 -46.17
N PHE A 128 -5.70 -3.14 -47.36
CA PHE A 128 -5.28 -2.08 -48.28
C PHE A 128 -6.37 -1.00 -48.50
N SER A 129 -7.49 -1.05 -47.77
CA SER A 129 -8.60 -0.09 -47.92
C SER A 129 -8.53 1.14 -47.01
N GLU A 130 -7.36 1.51 -46.49
CA GLU A 130 -7.13 2.83 -45.91
C GLU A 130 -6.13 3.60 -46.76
N LYS A 131 -6.66 4.32 -47.76
CA LYS A 131 -6.09 5.55 -48.31
C LYS A 131 -7.23 6.48 -48.74
#